data_AF-A0A2P5CVC4-F1
#
_entry.id   AF-A0A2P5CVC4-F1
#
_cell.length_a   1.000
_cell.length_b   1.000
_cell.length_c   1.000
_cell.angle_alpha   90.00
_cell.angle_beta   90.00
_cell.angle_gamma   90.00
#
_symmetry.space_group_name_H-M   'P 1'
#
loop_
_entity.id
_entity.type
_entity.pdbx_description
1 polymer ?
#
loop_
_entity_poly.entity_id
_entity_poly.type
_entity_poly.pdbx_seq_one_letter_code
_entity_poly.pdbx_strand_id
1 'polypeptide(L)'
;MWKNREHIEEILFLLDTFHWPPTLQQQSTADDAELAVVFGRIRDKLQNTLKALETFQATNAERVFNTVMTYMPQDFRGTLIKQQRERSERNKQAEVDALINSGGSIRDRYGLLWKQQMDRRKQLAQLGSATGVFKTLVKYLVGVPQVLLDFLRQINDDDGPMEEQRHRYGPSLYSLTTMVLFIRLFLLLALGRFEAGKLKGEKVAILELAVDVYATEFVRFITFIREVFANSPFFISAEEAGALDARKNDDYKEISVPAGKSHEVLLSVDAINSYIAWDFSVIQGKITVDIGFSVEYTNPSGEKSLILPYRRYESDQGNFCTVMAGNYKLIWDNSYANFFKKVLRYKVDCIPPVVEPSPAETQVEE
;
A
#
# COMPACT_ATOMS: atom_id res chain seq x y z
N MET A 1 -6.58 16.66 -3.79
CA MET A 1 -5.22 16.10 -3.82
C MET A 1 -4.93 15.44 -5.15
N TRP A 2 -5.50 14.28 -5.49
CA TRP A 2 -5.21 13.60 -6.76
C TRP A 2 -5.55 14.43 -8.00
N LYS A 3 -6.71 15.13 -8.01
CA LYS A 3 -7.06 16.07 -9.09
C LYS A 3 -6.09 17.25 -9.23
N ASN A 4 -5.60 17.80 -8.12
CA ASN A 4 -4.56 18.84 -8.19
C ASN A 4 -3.29 18.31 -8.84
N ARG A 5 -2.87 17.08 -8.49
CA ARG A 5 -1.72 16.41 -9.10
C ARG A 5 -1.89 16.24 -10.61
N GLU A 6 -3.05 15.73 -11.04
CA GLU A 6 -3.42 15.58 -12.45
C GLU A 6 -3.32 16.92 -13.19
N HIS A 7 -3.92 17.99 -12.64
CA HIS A 7 -3.87 19.32 -13.27
C HIS A 7 -2.46 19.91 -13.31
N ILE A 8 -1.63 19.72 -12.27
CA ILE A 8 -0.25 20.18 -12.29
C ILE A 8 0.54 19.45 -13.39
N GLU A 9 0.45 18.13 -13.48
CA GLU A 9 1.16 17.35 -14.50
C GLU A 9 0.70 17.68 -15.92
N GLU A 10 -0.60 17.94 -16.12
CA GLU A 10 -1.15 18.40 -17.40
C GLU A 10 -0.65 19.81 -17.77
N ILE A 11 -0.52 20.72 -16.80
CA ILE A 11 0.11 22.02 -17.04
C ILE A 11 1.58 21.85 -17.39
N LEU A 12 2.31 20.99 -16.68
CA LEU A 12 3.72 20.73 -16.97
C LEU A 12 3.92 20.14 -18.37
N PHE A 13 3.00 19.28 -18.82
CA PHE A 13 2.96 18.77 -20.18
C PHE A 13 2.76 19.89 -21.21
N LEU A 14 1.82 20.82 -20.97
CA LEU A 14 1.62 21.99 -21.84
C LEU A 14 2.82 22.96 -21.85
N LEU A 15 3.54 23.06 -20.74
CA LEU A 15 4.72 23.91 -20.59
C LEU A 15 6.01 23.26 -21.09
N ASP A 16 5.98 22.00 -21.53
CA ASP A 16 7.10 21.38 -22.19
C ASP A 16 7.30 22.01 -23.57
N THR A 17 8.53 22.43 -23.85
CA THR A 17 8.95 23.06 -25.10
C THR A 17 8.52 22.29 -26.34
N PHE A 18 8.48 20.95 -26.31
CA PHE A 18 8.05 20.16 -27.47
C PHE A 18 6.57 20.36 -27.84
N HIS A 19 5.76 20.84 -26.89
CA HIS A 19 4.33 21.06 -27.05
C HIS A 19 3.97 22.51 -27.37
N TRP A 20 4.97 23.39 -27.41
CA TRP A 20 4.76 24.80 -27.73
C TRP A 20 4.50 25.00 -29.24
N PRO A 21 3.81 26.09 -29.63
CA PRO A 21 3.74 26.52 -31.02
C PRO A 21 5.14 26.74 -31.62
N PRO A 22 5.37 26.44 -32.92
CA PRO A 22 6.70 26.53 -33.54
C PRO A 22 7.39 27.89 -33.39
N THR A 23 6.64 28.99 -33.48
CA THR A 23 7.17 30.35 -33.31
C THR A 23 7.69 30.60 -31.89
N LEU A 24 7.05 30.02 -30.88
CA LEU A 24 7.46 30.12 -29.49
C LEU A 24 8.66 29.21 -29.19
N GLN A 25 8.71 28.03 -29.81
CA GLN A 25 9.88 27.14 -29.74
C GLN A 25 11.14 27.81 -30.30
N GLN A 26 11.00 28.48 -31.45
CA GLN A 26 12.09 29.18 -32.13
C GLN A 26 12.41 30.55 -31.50
N GLN A 27 11.60 31.01 -30.55
CA GLN A 27 11.72 32.31 -29.91
C GLN A 27 11.91 33.44 -30.95
N SER A 28 11.07 33.41 -32.00
CA SER A 28 11.27 34.21 -33.21
C SER A 28 11.17 35.73 -32.98
N THR A 29 10.64 36.18 -31.84
CA THR A 29 10.54 37.58 -31.44
C THR A 29 10.97 37.80 -29.99
N ALA A 30 11.32 39.03 -29.62
CA ALA A 30 11.68 39.38 -28.23
C ALA A 30 10.56 39.03 -27.24
N ASP A 31 9.31 39.27 -27.62
CA ASP A 31 8.13 38.91 -26.81
C ASP A 31 8.01 37.39 -26.62
N ASP A 32 8.36 36.59 -27.64
CA ASP A 32 8.34 35.13 -27.54
C ASP A 32 9.46 34.62 -26.61
N ALA A 33 10.63 35.26 -26.64
CA ALA A 33 11.73 34.97 -25.72
C ALA A 33 11.37 35.31 -24.26
N GLU A 34 10.73 36.46 -24.02
CA GLU A 34 10.26 36.83 -22.68
C GLU A 34 9.21 35.85 -22.16
N LEU A 35 8.24 35.46 -23.01
CA LEU A 35 7.21 34.49 -22.66
C LEU A 35 7.81 33.11 -22.35
N ALA A 36 8.83 32.68 -23.10
CA ALA A 36 9.56 31.44 -22.83
C ALA A 36 10.23 31.45 -21.44
N VAL A 37 10.82 32.58 -21.04
CA VAL A 37 11.40 32.75 -19.69
C VAL A 37 10.32 32.64 -18.62
N VAL A 38 9.17 33.29 -18.81
CA VAL A 38 8.03 33.21 -17.89
C VAL A 38 7.53 31.77 -17.76
N PHE A 39 7.34 31.05 -18.87
CA PHE A 39 6.93 29.66 -18.87
C PHE A 39 7.94 28.75 -18.16
N GLY A 40 9.23 29.02 -18.31
CA GLY A 40 10.28 28.36 -17.53
C GLY A 40 10.09 28.55 -16.01
N ARG A 41 9.89 29.79 -15.55
CA ARG A 41 9.65 30.08 -14.12
C ARG A 41 8.39 29.39 -13.60
N ILE A 42 7.30 29.45 -14.34
CA ILE A 42 6.03 28.79 -14.00
C ILE A 42 6.23 27.27 -13.90
N ARG A 43 6.92 26.68 -14.87
CA ARG A 43 7.24 25.25 -14.89
C ARG A 43 8.02 24.84 -13.64
N ASP A 44 9.09 25.55 -13.30
CA ASP A 44 9.91 25.27 -12.13
C ASP A 44 9.08 25.37 -10.84
N LYS A 45 8.23 26.38 -10.72
CA LYS A 45 7.33 26.56 -9.57
C LYS A 45 6.36 25.39 -9.42
N LEU A 46 5.74 24.95 -10.50
CA LEU A 46 4.79 23.84 -10.51
C LEU A 46 5.48 22.49 -10.30
N GLN A 47 6.69 22.29 -10.81
CA GLN A 47 7.51 21.10 -10.52
C GLN A 47 7.85 21.00 -9.04
N ASN A 48 8.26 22.11 -8.42
CA ASN A 48 8.52 22.16 -6.98
C ASN A 48 7.25 21.87 -6.16
N THR A 49 6.11 22.41 -6.60
CA THR A 49 4.80 22.16 -5.97
C THR A 49 4.39 20.68 -6.10
N LEU A 50 4.60 20.08 -7.27
CA LEU A 50 4.36 18.65 -7.51
C LEU A 50 5.24 17.79 -6.60
N LYS A 51 6.53 18.09 -6.52
CA LYS A 51 7.48 17.35 -5.66
C LYS A 51 7.09 17.44 -4.18
N ALA A 52 6.62 18.61 -3.72
CA ALA A 52 6.14 18.78 -2.36
C ALA A 52 4.90 17.91 -2.08
N LEU A 53 3.97 17.84 -3.04
CA LEU A 53 2.80 16.96 -2.98
C LEU A 53 3.19 15.47 -2.94
N GLU A 54 4.09 15.04 -3.81
CA GLU A 54 4.57 13.65 -3.86
C GLU A 54 5.27 13.25 -2.56
N THR A 55 6.12 14.13 -2.04
CA THR A 55 6.80 13.94 -0.75
C THR A 55 5.78 13.80 0.37
N PHE A 56 4.77 14.69 0.42
CA PHE A 56 3.68 14.59 1.39
C PHE A 56 2.95 13.24 1.31
N GLN A 57 2.60 12.79 0.11
CA GLN A 57 1.92 11.51 -0.11
C GLN A 57 2.75 10.32 0.36
N ALA A 58 4.04 10.29 -0.01
CA ALA A 58 4.97 9.22 0.37
C ALA A 58 5.17 9.15 1.89
N THR A 59 5.48 10.29 2.52
CA THR A 59 5.69 10.36 3.97
C THR A 59 4.42 9.98 4.75
N ASN A 60 3.25 10.40 4.30
CA ASN A 60 2.00 10.05 4.98
C ASN A 60 1.67 8.56 4.83
N ALA A 61 1.88 7.98 3.65
CA ALA A 61 1.69 6.55 3.42
C ALA A 61 2.65 5.70 4.26
N GLU A 62 3.91 6.10 4.36
CA GLU A 62 4.92 5.44 5.19
C GLU A 62 4.56 5.54 6.69
N ARG A 63 4.12 6.71 7.15
CA ARG A 63 3.67 6.90 8.54
C ARG A 63 2.52 5.97 8.89
N VAL A 64 1.45 5.96 8.08
CA VAL A 64 0.29 5.07 8.31
C VAL A 64 0.74 3.61 8.31
N PHE A 65 1.61 3.23 7.38
CA PHE A 65 2.16 1.87 7.32
C PHE A 65 2.92 1.52 8.62
N ASN A 66 3.83 2.39 9.07
CA ASN A 66 4.60 2.16 10.29
C ASN A 66 3.71 2.06 11.53
N THR A 67 2.67 2.90 11.65
CA THR A 67 1.66 2.78 12.71
C THR A 67 0.97 1.42 12.66
N VAL A 68 0.52 0.98 11.49
CA VAL A 68 -0.11 -0.34 11.32
C VAL A 68 0.86 -1.47 11.67
N MET A 69 2.14 -1.34 11.30
CA MET A 69 3.18 -2.32 11.64
C MET A 69 3.35 -2.49 13.16
N THR A 70 3.03 -1.48 13.96
CA THR A 70 3.06 -1.64 15.42
C THR A 70 2.01 -2.63 15.93
N TYR A 71 0.90 -2.86 15.22
CA TYR A 71 -0.10 -3.86 15.62
C TYR A 71 0.16 -5.25 15.02
N MET A 72 1.10 -5.34 14.09
CA MET A 72 1.37 -6.59 13.39
C MET A 72 2.08 -7.59 14.30
N PRO A 73 1.73 -8.88 14.23
CA PRO A 73 2.53 -9.93 14.84
C PRO A 73 3.98 -9.88 14.36
N GLN A 74 4.93 -10.09 15.28
CA GLN A 74 6.36 -10.18 14.96
C GLN A 74 6.77 -11.58 14.48
N ASP A 75 5.79 -12.47 14.31
CA ASP A 75 5.95 -13.81 13.75
C ASP A 75 5.70 -13.79 12.23
N PHE A 76 5.63 -14.98 11.63
CA PHE A 76 5.53 -15.13 10.17
C PHE A 76 4.30 -14.43 9.57
N ARG A 77 3.24 -14.18 10.37
CA ARG A 77 2.01 -13.53 9.91
C ARG A 77 2.28 -12.09 9.49
N GLY A 78 3.13 -11.37 10.23
CA GLY A 78 3.57 -10.01 9.88
C GLY A 78 4.32 -9.99 8.56
N THR A 79 5.25 -10.93 8.39
CA THR A 79 6.04 -11.11 7.15
C THR A 79 5.15 -11.40 5.95
N LEU A 80 4.16 -12.29 6.09
CA LEU A 80 3.25 -12.65 5.00
C LEU A 80 2.40 -11.47 4.55
N ILE A 81 1.87 -10.68 5.49
CA ILE A 81 1.06 -9.50 5.15
C ILE A 81 1.91 -8.44 4.44
N LYS A 82 3.17 -8.27 4.86
CA LYS A 82 4.12 -7.39 4.16
C LYS A 82 4.40 -7.86 2.73
N GLN A 83 4.68 -9.14 2.54
CA GLN A 83 4.93 -9.73 1.21
C GLN A 83 3.70 -9.61 0.29
N GLN A 84 2.50 -9.83 0.84
CA GLN A 84 1.25 -9.71 0.09
C GLN A 84 1.03 -8.27 -0.40
N ARG A 85 1.26 -7.28 0.48
CA ARG A 85 1.22 -5.85 0.10
C ARG A 85 2.21 -5.56 -1.03
N GLU A 86 3.48 -5.95 -0.86
CA GLU A 86 4.52 -5.69 -1.86
C GLU A 86 4.20 -6.32 -3.22
N ARG A 87 3.55 -7.49 -3.24
CA ARG A 87 3.07 -8.11 -4.48
C ARG A 87 1.91 -7.32 -5.10
N SER A 88 0.92 -6.94 -4.31
CA SER A 88 -0.23 -6.15 -4.79
C SER A 88 0.21 -4.80 -5.34
N GLU A 89 1.13 -4.09 -4.66
CA GLU A 89 1.66 -2.82 -5.14
C GLU A 89 2.47 -2.99 -6.44
N ARG A 90 3.28 -4.06 -6.55
CA ARG A 90 3.99 -4.37 -7.80
C ARG A 90 3.05 -4.65 -8.96
N ASN A 91 1.99 -5.42 -8.74
CA ASN A 91 1.00 -5.71 -9.79
C ASN A 91 0.28 -4.43 -10.25
N LYS A 92 -0.17 -3.60 -9.31
CA LYS A 92 -0.81 -2.31 -9.63
C LYS A 92 0.11 -1.34 -10.36
N GLN A 93 1.39 -1.31 -9.98
CA GLN A 93 2.39 -0.51 -10.70
C GLN A 93 2.61 -1.04 -12.12
N ALA A 94 2.67 -2.36 -12.30
CA ALA A 94 2.81 -2.97 -13.63
C ALA A 94 1.62 -2.63 -14.56
N GLU A 95 0.40 -2.53 -14.04
CA GLU A 95 -0.75 -2.05 -14.81
C GLU A 95 -0.58 -0.59 -15.26
N VAL A 96 -0.10 0.27 -14.37
CA VAL A 96 0.19 1.68 -14.68
C VAL A 96 1.29 1.78 -15.73
N ASP A 97 2.36 1.02 -15.59
CA ASP A 97 3.48 1.00 -16.52
C ASP A 97 3.04 0.48 -17.90
N ALA A 98 2.22 -0.57 -17.94
CA ALA A 98 1.64 -1.10 -19.18
C ALA A 98 0.77 -0.05 -19.88
N LEU A 99 -0.06 0.69 -19.13
CA LEU A 99 -0.88 1.78 -19.67
C LEU A 99 0.00 2.88 -20.28
N ILE A 100 1.03 3.33 -19.56
CA ILE A 100 1.96 4.37 -20.04
C ILE A 100 2.69 3.88 -21.30
N ASN A 101 3.22 2.66 -21.29
CA ASN A 101 3.94 2.07 -22.42
C ASN A 101 3.05 1.87 -23.66
N SER A 102 1.74 1.68 -23.47
CA SER A 102 0.77 1.63 -24.56
C SER A 102 0.35 3.01 -25.11
N GLY A 103 0.90 4.10 -24.58
CA GLY A 103 0.59 5.47 -24.99
C GLY A 103 -0.62 6.09 -24.27
N GLY A 104 -1.00 5.57 -23.10
CA GLY A 104 -2.08 6.11 -22.29
C GLY A 104 -1.82 7.56 -21.87
N SER A 105 -2.88 8.38 -21.89
CA SER A 105 -2.78 9.78 -21.50
C SER A 105 -2.60 9.95 -19.98
N ILE A 106 -2.21 11.16 -19.56
CA ILE A 106 -2.17 11.52 -18.13
C ILE A 106 -3.55 11.24 -17.48
N ARG A 107 -4.63 11.60 -18.17
CA ARG A 107 -6.00 11.35 -17.71
C ARG A 107 -6.31 9.86 -17.54
N ASP A 108 -5.88 9.02 -18.48
CA ASP A 108 -6.09 7.56 -18.39
C ASP A 108 -5.36 7.00 -17.17
N ARG A 109 -4.12 7.45 -16.93
CA ARG A 109 -3.35 7.08 -15.74
C ARG A 109 -4.08 7.44 -14.46
N TYR A 110 -4.60 8.66 -14.34
CA TYR A 110 -5.35 9.07 -13.14
C TYR A 110 -6.70 8.37 -13.01
N GLY A 111 -7.34 7.99 -14.12
CA GLY A 111 -8.52 7.13 -14.12
C GLY A 111 -8.23 5.76 -13.51
N LEU A 112 -7.13 5.13 -13.92
CA LEU A 112 -6.68 3.85 -13.39
C LEU A 112 -6.31 3.95 -11.90
N LEU A 113 -5.51 4.96 -11.51
CA LEU A 113 -5.14 5.18 -10.10
C LEU A 113 -6.36 5.42 -9.21
N TRP A 114 -7.36 6.15 -9.72
CA TRP A 114 -8.61 6.36 -8.99
C TRP A 114 -9.38 5.05 -8.80
N LYS A 115 -9.50 4.23 -9.84
CA LYS A 115 -10.11 2.89 -9.76
C LYS A 115 -9.41 2.03 -8.71
N GLN A 116 -8.09 1.90 -8.80
CA GLN A 116 -7.28 1.14 -7.84
C GLN A 116 -7.47 1.65 -6.40
N GLN A 117 -7.61 2.98 -6.21
CA GLN A 117 -7.86 3.56 -4.89
C GLN A 117 -9.27 3.25 -4.35
N MET A 118 -10.30 3.22 -5.21
CA MET A 118 -11.65 2.81 -4.81
C MET A 118 -11.72 1.34 -4.45
N ASP A 119 -11.04 0.48 -5.22
CA ASP A 119 -10.95 -0.96 -4.93
C ASP A 119 -10.28 -1.20 -3.56
N ARG A 120 -9.21 -0.46 -3.25
CA ARG A 120 -8.57 -0.48 -1.91
C ARG A 120 -9.54 -0.06 -0.81
N ARG A 121 -10.32 1.00 -1.02
CA ARG A 121 -11.31 1.46 -0.03
C ARG A 121 -12.41 0.44 0.22
N LYS A 122 -12.86 -0.27 -0.83
CA LYS A 122 -13.84 -1.35 -0.70
C LYS A 122 -13.28 -2.52 0.12
N GLN A 123 -12.05 -2.93 -0.16
CA GLN A 123 -11.36 -3.98 0.61
C GLN A 123 -11.15 -3.59 2.08
N LEU A 124 -10.77 -2.34 2.35
CA LEU A 124 -10.61 -1.82 3.70
C LEU A 124 -11.92 -1.78 4.48
N ALA A 125 -13.03 -1.41 3.85
CA ALA A 125 -14.35 -1.47 4.49
C ALA A 125 -14.75 -2.92 4.85
N GLN A 126 -14.50 -3.88 3.95
CA GLN A 126 -14.72 -5.30 4.20
C GLN A 126 -13.85 -5.86 5.34
N LEU A 127 -12.64 -5.32 5.49
CA LEU A 127 -11.75 -5.61 6.62
C LEU A 127 -12.34 -5.07 7.93
N GLY A 128 -12.80 -3.82 7.94
CA GLY A 128 -13.45 -3.20 9.11
C GLY A 128 -14.74 -3.90 9.54
N SER A 129 -15.52 -4.43 8.60
CA SER A 129 -16.71 -5.24 8.90
C SER A 129 -16.39 -6.70 9.26
N ALA A 130 -15.12 -7.13 9.19
CA ALA A 130 -14.69 -8.51 9.40
C ALA A 130 -15.52 -9.54 8.61
N THR A 131 -15.85 -9.21 7.36
CA THR A 131 -16.67 -10.07 6.47
C THR A 131 -15.81 -10.85 5.48
N GLY A 132 -16.24 -12.07 5.11
CA GLY A 132 -15.54 -12.90 4.12
C GLY A 132 -14.16 -13.36 4.58
N VAL A 133 -13.20 -13.39 3.65
CA VAL A 133 -11.80 -13.83 3.86
C VAL A 133 -11.08 -12.97 4.92
N PHE A 134 -11.52 -11.72 5.11
CA PHE A 134 -10.89 -10.77 6.03
C PHE A 134 -11.23 -11.01 7.50
N LYS A 135 -12.28 -11.77 7.82
CA LYS A 135 -12.61 -12.18 9.21
C LYS A 135 -11.45 -12.94 9.86
N THR A 136 -10.83 -13.81 9.07
CA THR A 136 -9.70 -14.63 9.52
C THR A 136 -8.45 -13.76 9.70
N LEU A 137 -8.20 -12.80 8.81
CA LEU A 137 -7.09 -11.84 8.92
C LEU A 137 -7.20 -10.93 10.15
N VAL A 138 -8.40 -10.40 10.45
CA VAL A 138 -8.62 -9.58 11.67
C VAL A 138 -8.37 -10.39 12.94
N LYS A 139 -8.77 -11.67 12.96
CA LYS A 139 -8.47 -12.60 14.07
C LYS A 139 -6.96 -12.83 14.27
N TYR A 140 -6.18 -12.78 13.18
CA TYR A 140 -4.71 -12.92 13.23
C TYR A 140 -3.97 -11.63 13.57
N LEU A 141 -4.60 -10.48 13.33
CA LEU A 141 -4.13 -9.16 13.73
C LEU A 141 -4.48 -8.90 15.20
N VAL A 142 -3.96 -9.75 16.10
CA VAL A 142 -4.12 -9.59 17.54
C VAL A 142 -3.50 -8.24 17.95
N GLY A 143 -4.35 -7.27 18.34
CA GLY A 143 -3.91 -5.96 18.82
C GLY A 143 -4.21 -4.77 17.90
N VAL A 144 -4.94 -4.94 16.80
CA VAL A 144 -5.48 -3.78 16.06
C VAL A 144 -6.52 -3.07 16.93
N PRO A 145 -6.39 -1.75 17.19
CA PRO A 145 -7.33 -1.03 18.04
C PRO A 145 -8.73 -1.01 17.43
N GLN A 146 -9.75 -1.21 18.27
CA GLN A 146 -11.14 -1.21 17.84
C GLN A 146 -11.51 0.10 17.11
N VAL A 147 -10.97 1.24 17.58
CA VAL A 147 -11.15 2.56 16.95
C VAL A 147 -10.70 2.56 15.48
N LEU A 148 -9.62 1.83 15.14
CA LEU A 148 -9.16 1.72 13.75
C LEU A 148 -10.09 0.84 12.91
N LEU A 149 -10.60 -0.28 13.47
CA LEU A 149 -11.57 -1.13 12.78
C LEU A 149 -12.90 -0.40 12.54
N ASP A 150 -13.37 0.35 13.54
CA ASP A 150 -14.58 1.17 13.44
C ASP A 150 -14.41 2.26 12.37
N PHE A 151 -13.26 2.92 12.35
CA PHE A 151 -12.90 3.87 11.30
C PHE A 151 -12.92 3.23 9.90
N LEU A 152 -12.30 2.05 9.75
CA LEU A 152 -12.28 1.34 8.47
C LEU A 152 -13.68 0.93 8.00
N ARG A 153 -14.54 0.49 8.93
CA ARG A 153 -15.93 0.14 8.65
C ARG A 153 -16.71 1.35 8.11
N GLN A 154 -16.43 2.55 8.62
CA GLN A 154 -17.10 3.80 8.26
C GLN A 154 -16.35 4.62 7.20
N ILE A 155 -15.30 4.07 6.56
CA ILE A 155 -14.44 4.83 5.65
C ILE A 155 -15.17 5.38 4.41
N ASN A 156 -16.28 4.75 4.03
CA ASN A 156 -17.15 5.14 2.92
C ASN A 156 -18.55 5.57 3.40
N ASP A 157 -18.75 5.77 4.70
CA ASP A 157 -20.01 6.25 5.25
C ASP A 157 -20.16 7.76 4.96
N ASP A 158 -21.34 8.18 4.49
CA ASP A 158 -21.63 9.57 4.13
C ASP A 158 -21.65 10.48 5.37
N ASP A 159 -21.93 9.92 6.55
CA ASP A 159 -21.81 10.62 7.84
C ASP A 159 -20.54 10.20 8.62
N GLY A 160 -19.60 9.54 7.93
CA GLY A 160 -18.40 8.98 8.52
C GLY A 160 -17.31 10.01 8.80
N PRO A 161 -16.26 9.60 9.57
CA PRO A 161 -15.16 10.49 9.94
C PRO A 161 -14.41 11.04 8.72
N MET A 162 -14.38 10.31 7.61
CA MET A 162 -13.77 10.81 6.37
C MET A 162 -14.60 11.90 5.70
N GLU A 163 -15.93 11.87 5.80
CA GLU A 163 -16.78 12.89 5.20
C GLU A 163 -16.83 14.16 6.06
N GLU A 164 -16.78 14.04 7.38
CA GLU A 164 -16.57 15.19 8.28
C GLU A 164 -15.30 15.96 7.92
N GLN A 165 -14.20 15.23 7.67
CA GLN A 165 -12.92 15.82 7.25
C GLN A 165 -13.05 16.51 5.88
N ARG A 166 -13.86 15.97 4.96
CA ARG A 166 -14.14 16.63 3.66
C ARG A 166 -15.00 17.87 3.83
N HIS A 167 -16.02 17.85 4.68
CA HIS A 167 -16.81 19.05 4.96
C HIS A 167 -15.96 20.15 5.60
N ARG A 168 -15.11 19.79 6.56
CA ARG A 168 -14.30 20.74 7.33
C ARG A 168 -13.14 21.33 6.53
N TYR A 169 -12.43 20.51 5.75
CA TYR A 169 -11.19 20.92 5.09
C TYR A 169 -11.24 20.86 3.55
N GLY A 170 -12.24 20.18 2.98
CA GLY A 170 -12.44 20.07 1.55
C GLY A 170 -12.69 21.40 0.82
N PRO A 171 -13.49 22.36 1.35
CA PRO A 171 -13.77 23.61 0.65
C PRO A 171 -12.50 24.35 0.18
N SER A 172 -11.50 24.49 1.04
CA SER A 172 -10.22 25.12 0.68
C SER A 172 -9.49 24.36 -0.45
N LEU A 173 -9.49 23.03 -0.39
CA LEU A 173 -8.90 22.18 -1.42
C LEU A 173 -9.66 22.24 -2.75
N TYR A 174 -10.99 22.35 -2.71
CA TYR A 174 -11.84 22.46 -3.91
C TYR A 174 -11.63 23.80 -4.60
N SER A 175 -11.49 24.89 -3.85
CA SER A 175 -11.11 26.19 -4.38
C SER A 175 -9.74 26.15 -5.08
N LEU A 176 -8.74 25.52 -4.46
CA LEU A 176 -7.42 25.32 -5.08
C LEU A 176 -7.48 24.44 -6.34
N THR A 177 -8.29 23.39 -6.31
CA THR A 177 -8.52 22.52 -7.47
C THR A 177 -9.16 23.28 -8.64
N THR A 178 -10.11 24.15 -8.32
CA THR A 178 -10.78 25.00 -9.31
C THR A 178 -9.80 26.02 -9.91
N MET A 179 -8.95 26.61 -9.06
CA MET A 179 -7.92 27.55 -9.50
C MET A 179 -6.92 26.92 -10.47
N VAL A 180 -6.36 25.75 -10.13
CA VAL A 180 -5.42 25.06 -11.04
C VAL A 180 -6.08 24.58 -12.32
N LEU A 181 -7.37 24.20 -12.26
CA LEU A 181 -8.15 23.90 -13.45
C LEU A 181 -8.27 25.13 -14.36
N PHE A 182 -8.53 26.32 -13.82
CA PHE A 182 -8.58 27.55 -14.61
C PHE A 182 -7.22 27.94 -15.18
N ILE A 183 -6.13 27.77 -14.42
CA ILE A 183 -4.76 27.98 -14.94
C ILE A 183 -4.50 27.03 -16.13
N ARG A 184 -4.83 25.74 -15.99
CA ARG A 184 -4.72 24.75 -17.07
C ARG A 184 -5.53 25.16 -18.29
N LEU A 185 -6.81 25.50 -18.09
CA LEU A 185 -7.71 25.88 -19.17
C LEU A 185 -7.20 27.13 -19.90
N PHE A 186 -6.75 28.13 -19.15
CA PHE A 186 -6.18 29.35 -19.71
C PHE A 186 -4.95 29.05 -20.58
N LEU A 187 -4.00 28.26 -20.07
CA LEU A 187 -2.80 27.86 -20.81
C LEU A 187 -3.16 27.07 -22.08
N LEU A 188 -4.06 26.09 -21.97
CA LEU A 188 -4.50 25.28 -23.10
C LEU A 188 -5.09 26.17 -24.22
N LEU A 189 -5.97 27.11 -23.85
CA LEU A 189 -6.59 28.02 -24.81
C LEU A 189 -5.59 29.03 -25.38
N ALA A 190 -4.67 29.56 -24.55
CA ALA A 190 -3.65 30.50 -24.98
C ALA A 190 -2.67 29.88 -25.98
N LEU A 191 -2.21 28.65 -25.72
CA LEU A 191 -1.33 27.92 -26.63
C LEU A 191 -2.08 27.50 -27.90
N GLY A 192 -3.32 27.01 -27.78
CA GLY A 192 -4.13 26.59 -28.92
C GLY A 192 -4.53 27.72 -29.87
N ARG A 193 -4.50 28.98 -29.40
CA ARG A 193 -4.81 30.17 -30.21
C ARG A 193 -3.61 31.12 -30.38
N PHE A 194 -2.40 30.60 -30.20
CA PHE A 194 -1.19 31.44 -30.17
C PHE A 194 -1.03 32.31 -31.41
N GLU A 195 -1.27 31.75 -32.60
CA GLU A 195 -1.20 32.46 -33.88
C GLU A 195 -2.29 33.54 -34.05
N ALA A 196 -3.46 33.35 -33.42
CA ALA A 196 -4.57 34.31 -33.50
C ALA A 196 -4.44 35.45 -32.49
N GLY A 197 -3.65 35.27 -31.43
CA GLY A 197 -3.44 36.28 -30.40
C GLY A 197 -2.43 35.84 -29.34
N LYS A 198 -1.22 36.39 -29.43
CA LYS A 198 -0.13 36.10 -28.48
C LYS A 198 -0.48 36.52 -27.05
N LEU A 199 0.00 35.75 -26.08
CA LEU A 199 -0.05 36.12 -24.66
C LEU A 199 0.96 37.26 -24.42
N LYS A 200 0.50 38.43 -23.98
CA LYS A 200 1.36 39.60 -23.74
C LYS A 200 0.91 40.42 -22.54
N GLY A 201 1.86 41.17 -21.96
CA GLY A 201 1.61 42.18 -20.93
C GLY A 201 0.84 41.65 -19.73
N GLU A 202 -0.27 42.30 -19.39
CA GLU A 202 -1.10 41.99 -18.21
C GLU A 202 -1.56 40.52 -18.14
N LYS A 203 -1.84 39.88 -19.29
CA LYS A 203 -2.29 38.47 -19.31
C LYS A 203 -1.21 37.51 -18.80
N VAL A 204 0.06 37.81 -19.10
CA VAL A 204 1.22 37.04 -18.64
C VAL A 204 1.42 37.26 -17.15
N ALA A 205 1.36 38.52 -16.70
CA ALA A 205 1.48 38.88 -15.29
C ALA A 205 0.38 38.25 -14.42
N ILE A 206 -0.87 38.22 -14.89
CA ILE A 206 -1.99 37.56 -14.20
C ILE A 206 -1.75 36.05 -14.08
N LEU A 207 -1.24 35.41 -15.14
CA LEU A 207 -0.91 33.99 -15.10
C LEU A 207 0.19 33.68 -14.08
N GLU A 208 1.28 34.45 -14.08
CA GLU A 208 2.36 34.30 -13.10
C GLU A 208 1.83 34.46 -11.67
N LEU A 209 1.05 35.51 -11.41
CA LEU A 209 0.46 35.75 -10.11
C LEU A 209 -0.50 34.63 -9.69
N ALA A 210 -1.32 34.13 -10.60
CA ALA A 210 -2.24 33.02 -10.33
C ALA A 210 -1.47 31.74 -9.96
N VAL A 211 -0.41 31.41 -10.69
CA VAL A 211 0.45 30.26 -10.39
C VAL A 211 1.13 30.43 -9.03
N ASP A 212 1.65 31.62 -8.74
CA ASP A 212 2.32 31.90 -7.47
C ASP A 212 1.39 31.77 -6.27
N VAL A 213 0.19 32.36 -6.36
CA VAL A 213 -0.85 32.22 -5.33
C VAL A 213 -1.26 30.76 -5.17
N TYR A 214 -1.56 30.05 -6.27
CA TYR A 214 -1.93 28.64 -6.22
C TYR A 214 -0.84 27.79 -5.55
N ALA A 215 0.41 27.89 -6.02
CA ALA A 215 1.52 27.10 -5.51
C ALA A 215 1.74 27.33 -4.01
N THR A 216 1.73 28.61 -3.59
CA THR A 216 1.95 29.00 -2.19
C THR A 216 0.82 28.48 -1.30
N GLU A 217 -0.43 28.69 -1.71
CA GLU A 217 -1.60 28.26 -0.95
C GLU A 217 -1.77 26.74 -0.92
N PHE A 218 -1.42 26.06 -2.00
CA PHE A 218 -1.44 24.61 -2.06
C PHE A 218 -0.38 24.00 -1.13
N VAL A 219 0.85 24.54 -1.12
CA VAL A 219 1.90 24.12 -0.17
C VAL A 219 1.51 24.41 1.29
N ARG A 220 0.85 25.55 1.54
CA ARG A 220 0.29 25.87 2.86
C ARG A 220 -0.76 24.86 3.28
N PHE A 221 -1.68 24.52 2.37
CA PHE A 221 -2.74 23.55 2.62
C PHE A 221 -2.19 22.14 2.92
N ILE A 222 -1.22 21.63 2.15
CA ILE A 222 -0.65 20.30 2.40
C ILE A 222 0.10 20.24 3.74
N THR A 223 0.78 21.33 4.12
CA THR A 223 1.45 21.44 5.42
C THR A 223 0.44 21.39 6.55
N PHE A 224 -0.64 22.16 6.45
CA PHE A 224 -1.74 22.14 7.42
C PHE A 224 -2.39 20.76 7.54
N ILE A 225 -2.76 20.13 6.43
CA ILE A 225 -3.39 18.80 6.45
C ILE A 225 -2.46 17.73 7.01
N ARG A 226 -1.14 17.85 6.79
CA ARG A 226 -0.16 16.96 7.42
C ARG A 226 -0.25 17.02 8.93
N GLU A 227 -0.39 18.21 9.51
CA GLU A 227 -0.55 18.38 10.96
C GLU A 227 -1.89 17.82 11.46
N VAL A 228 -2.98 18.00 10.70
CA VAL A 228 -4.28 17.41 11.04
C VAL A 228 -4.19 15.88 11.12
N PHE A 229 -3.64 15.24 10.09
CA PHE A 229 -3.47 13.78 10.10
C PHE A 229 -2.47 13.32 11.17
N ALA A 230 -1.46 14.14 11.46
CA ALA A 230 -0.47 13.82 12.47
C ALA A 230 -1.04 13.76 13.89
N ASN A 231 -2.15 14.45 14.14
CA ASN A 231 -2.83 14.50 15.43
C ASN A 231 -4.20 13.78 15.37
N SER A 232 -4.41 12.94 14.37
CA SER A 232 -5.66 12.20 14.19
C SER A 232 -5.85 11.15 15.29
N PRO A 233 -7.05 11.07 15.91
CA PRO A 233 -7.34 10.09 16.96
C PRO A 233 -7.45 8.65 16.44
N PHE A 234 -7.48 8.46 15.12
CA PHE A 234 -7.67 7.13 14.50
C PHE A 234 -6.35 6.35 14.33
N PHE A 235 -5.20 7.03 14.32
CA PHE A 235 -3.89 6.43 14.05
C PHE A 235 -2.95 6.51 15.27
N ILE A 236 -3.37 5.87 16.36
CA ILE A 236 -2.61 5.77 17.61
C ILE A 236 -1.58 4.64 17.56
N SER A 237 -0.54 4.61 18.38
CA SER A 237 0.38 3.45 18.41
C SER A 237 -0.23 2.25 19.15
N ALA A 238 0.34 1.05 18.99
CA ALA A 238 -0.03 -0.11 19.80
C ALA A 238 0.16 0.12 21.32
N GLU A 239 1.13 0.97 21.69
CA GLU A 239 1.41 1.33 23.08
C GLU A 239 0.31 2.24 23.63
N GLU A 240 -0.06 3.27 22.87
CA GLU A 240 -1.15 4.19 23.20
C GLU A 240 -2.51 3.49 23.26
N ALA A 241 -2.70 2.45 22.45
CA ALA A 241 -3.90 1.62 22.45
C ALA A 241 -3.94 0.58 23.58
N GLY A 242 -2.91 0.47 24.41
CA GLY A 242 -2.82 -0.57 25.46
C GLY A 242 -2.68 -2.01 24.93
N ALA A 243 -2.37 -2.19 23.64
CA ALA A 243 -2.29 -3.49 22.99
C ALA A 243 -1.02 -4.29 23.34
N LEU A 244 -0.06 -3.66 24.04
CA LEU A 244 1.17 -4.33 24.50
C LEU A 244 0.89 -5.47 25.50
N ASP A 245 -0.14 -5.36 26.34
CA ASP A 245 -0.45 -6.40 27.32
C ASP A 245 -1.11 -7.63 26.69
N ALA A 246 -1.81 -7.48 25.56
CA ALA A 246 -2.36 -8.60 24.79
C ALA A 246 -1.26 -9.44 24.09
N ARG A 247 -0.07 -8.87 23.85
CA ARG A 247 1.09 -9.57 23.26
C ARG A 247 1.73 -10.60 24.19
N LYS A 248 1.39 -10.60 25.49
CA LYS A 248 1.94 -11.57 26.46
C LYS A 248 1.32 -12.97 26.34
N ASN A 249 0.20 -13.12 25.64
CA ASN A 249 -0.31 -14.43 25.26
C ASN A 249 0.31 -14.85 23.92
N ASP A 250 1.51 -15.42 24.01
CA ASP A 250 2.18 -16.00 22.86
C ASP A 250 1.44 -17.28 22.46
N ASP A 251 0.82 -17.34 21.27
CA ASP A 251 0.14 -18.54 20.74
C ASP A 251 1.10 -19.74 20.50
N TYR A 252 2.37 -19.62 20.90
CA TYR A 252 3.36 -20.67 20.68
C TYR A 252 3.01 -21.89 21.53
N LYS A 253 3.04 -23.05 20.87
CA LYS A 253 2.96 -24.33 21.54
C LYS A 253 4.36 -24.73 21.99
N GLU A 254 4.47 -25.21 23.22
CA GLU A 254 5.71 -25.78 23.73
C GLU A 254 5.56 -27.29 23.87
N ILE A 255 6.51 -28.03 23.31
CA ILE A 255 6.57 -29.48 23.42
C ILE A 255 8.00 -29.95 23.64
N SER A 256 8.15 -31.01 24.45
CA SER A 256 9.45 -31.67 24.58
C SER A 256 9.56 -32.83 23.59
N VAL A 257 10.53 -32.75 22.69
CA VAL A 257 10.87 -33.81 21.73
C VAL A 257 11.97 -34.70 22.33
N PRO A 258 11.67 -35.95 22.72
CA PRO A 258 12.67 -36.83 23.33
C PRO A 258 13.84 -37.15 22.40
N ALA A 259 14.97 -37.56 22.97
CA ALA A 259 16.10 -38.12 22.23
C ALA A 259 15.64 -39.34 21.40
N GLY A 260 16.06 -39.43 20.14
CA GLY A 260 15.67 -40.53 19.25
C GLY A 260 14.26 -40.43 18.66
N LYS A 261 13.53 -39.32 18.84
CA LYS A 261 12.14 -39.16 18.38
C LYS A 261 11.94 -37.91 17.53
N SER A 262 10.83 -37.87 16.79
CA SER A 262 10.35 -36.69 16.07
C SER A 262 9.00 -36.19 16.62
N HIS A 263 8.69 -34.93 16.34
CA HIS A 263 7.38 -34.32 16.51
C HIS A 263 6.85 -33.88 15.15
N GLU A 264 5.55 -34.09 14.92
CA GLU A 264 4.93 -33.84 13.62
C GLU A 264 3.66 -33.01 13.77
N VAL A 265 3.46 -32.08 12.84
CA VAL A 265 2.22 -31.32 12.71
C VAL A 265 1.67 -31.55 11.31
N LEU A 266 0.44 -32.06 11.23
CA LEU A 266 -0.28 -32.24 9.98
C LEU A 266 -1.22 -31.04 9.74
N LEU A 267 -1.17 -30.50 8.53
CA LEU A 267 -2.04 -29.44 8.03
C LEU A 267 -2.78 -29.93 6.81
N SER A 268 -4.10 -29.81 6.81
CA SER A 268 -4.93 -30.02 5.61
C SER A 268 -5.14 -28.68 4.93
N VAL A 269 -4.82 -28.63 3.63
CA VAL A 269 -4.92 -27.43 2.79
C VAL A 269 -6.04 -27.64 1.77
N ASP A 270 -7.07 -26.82 1.87
CA ASP A 270 -8.29 -26.96 1.05
C ASP A 270 -8.16 -26.31 -0.34
N ALA A 271 -7.29 -25.31 -0.49
CA ALA A 271 -7.17 -24.52 -1.71
C ALA A 271 -5.71 -24.34 -2.14
N ILE A 272 -5.48 -24.38 -3.45
CA ILE A 272 -4.20 -23.96 -4.05
C ILE A 272 -3.93 -22.48 -3.73
N ASN A 273 -2.67 -22.08 -3.74
CA ASN A 273 -2.21 -20.75 -3.36
C ASN A 273 -2.48 -20.35 -1.90
N SER A 274 -2.79 -21.30 -1.03
CA SER A 274 -2.69 -21.11 0.42
C SER A 274 -1.23 -20.94 0.83
N TYR A 275 -0.99 -20.36 2.00
CA TYR A 275 0.33 -20.24 2.59
C TYR A 275 0.43 -21.14 3.81
N ILE A 276 1.39 -22.06 3.79
CA ILE A 276 1.84 -22.73 5.01
C ILE A 276 3.02 -21.95 5.56
N ALA A 277 2.97 -21.64 6.84
CA ALA A 277 4.00 -20.87 7.51
C ALA A 277 4.28 -21.40 8.91
N TRP A 278 5.53 -21.20 9.33
CA TRP A 278 6.03 -21.63 10.63
C TRP A 278 6.95 -20.60 11.23
N ASP A 279 7.04 -20.68 12.55
CA ASP A 279 8.05 -20.02 13.37
C ASP A 279 8.35 -20.94 14.55
N PHE A 280 9.60 -21.30 14.73
CA PHE A 280 10.00 -22.10 15.88
C PHE A 280 11.38 -21.74 16.41
N SER A 281 11.57 -22.04 17.68
CA SER A 281 12.85 -21.98 18.38
C SER A 281 13.01 -23.16 19.33
N VAL A 282 14.25 -23.57 19.56
CA VAL A 282 14.58 -24.57 20.57
C VAL A 282 15.02 -23.86 21.85
N ILE A 283 14.33 -24.11 22.96
CA ILE A 283 14.58 -23.44 24.25
C ILE A 283 15.24 -24.43 25.21
N GLN A 284 16.53 -24.25 25.49
CA GLN A 284 17.21 -25.14 26.44
C GLN A 284 18.33 -24.43 27.22
N GLY A 285 17.95 -23.46 28.05
CA GLY A 285 18.87 -22.74 28.91
C GLY A 285 19.89 -21.91 28.12
N LYS A 286 21.18 -21.97 28.50
CA LYS A 286 22.28 -21.21 27.86
C LYS A 286 23.01 -22.00 26.76
N ILE A 287 22.58 -23.22 26.45
CA ILE A 287 23.26 -24.08 25.48
C ILE A 287 22.56 -23.91 24.14
N THR A 288 23.32 -23.60 23.09
CA THR A 288 22.80 -23.62 21.73
C THR A 288 22.52 -25.06 21.32
N VAL A 289 21.27 -25.35 20.99
CA VAL A 289 20.81 -26.66 20.54
C VAL A 289 19.96 -26.47 19.30
N ASP A 290 20.18 -27.34 18.33
CA ASP A 290 19.48 -27.35 17.05
C ASP A 290 18.42 -28.44 16.98
N ILE A 291 17.55 -28.47 15.98
CA ILE A 291 16.61 -29.57 15.74
C ILE A 291 16.55 -29.81 14.23
N GLY A 292 16.39 -31.05 13.81
CA GLY A 292 16.15 -31.35 12.41
C GLY A 292 14.78 -30.80 12.01
N PHE A 293 14.66 -30.14 10.87
CA PHE A 293 13.39 -29.62 10.39
C PHE A 293 13.23 -29.89 8.89
N SER A 294 12.03 -30.33 8.50
CA SER A 294 11.65 -30.58 7.12
C SER A 294 10.14 -30.46 6.93
N VAL A 295 9.72 -30.30 5.67
CA VAL A 295 8.30 -30.25 5.30
C VAL A 295 8.04 -31.22 4.16
N GLU A 296 7.06 -32.09 4.35
CA GLU A 296 6.59 -33.06 3.37
C GLU A 296 5.16 -32.74 2.92
N TYR A 297 4.84 -33.05 1.68
CA TYR A 297 3.48 -33.08 1.14
C TYR A 297 3.09 -34.53 0.85
N THR A 298 1.87 -34.91 1.18
CA THR A 298 1.30 -36.21 0.80
C THR A 298 0.12 -35.96 -0.13
N ASN A 299 0.21 -36.49 -1.35
CA ASN A 299 -0.86 -36.35 -2.34
C ASN A 299 -2.06 -37.27 -2.01
N PRO A 300 -3.21 -37.11 -2.69
CA PRO A 300 -4.38 -37.96 -2.45
C PRO A 300 -4.15 -39.46 -2.68
N SER A 301 -3.16 -39.85 -3.48
CA SER A 301 -2.78 -41.25 -3.69
C SER A 301 -1.79 -41.78 -2.65
N GLY A 302 -1.41 -40.97 -1.65
CA GLY A 302 -0.50 -41.35 -0.56
C GLY A 302 0.99 -41.23 -0.88
N GLU A 303 1.36 -40.74 -2.07
CA GLU A 303 2.74 -40.48 -2.46
C GLU A 303 3.26 -39.22 -1.76
N LYS A 304 4.49 -39.31 -1.26
CA LYS A 304 5.13 -38.22 -0.52
C LYS A 304 6.09 -37.45 -1.41
N SER A 305 6.00 -36.12 -1.35
CA SER A 305 6.90 -35.19 -2.01
C SER A 305 7.57 -34.30 -0.96
N LEU A 306 8.88 -34.13 -1.04
CA LEU A 306 9.63 -33.25 -0.14
C LEU A 306 9.48 -31.79 -0.59
N ILE A 307 8.98 -30.92 0.30
CA ILE A 307 8.79 -29.49 0.02
C ILE A 307 9.98 -28.70 0.54
N LEU A 308 10.36 -28.93 1.81
CA LEU A 308 11.53 -28.32 2.42
C LEU A 308 12.49 -29.44 2.85
N PRO A 309 13.74 -29.46 2.35
CA PRO A 309 14.69 -30.51 2.67
C PRO A 309 15.14 -30.43 4.13
N TYR A 310 15.46 -31.60 4.69
CA TYR A 310 15.98 -31.72 6.05
C TYR A 310 17.23 -30.87 6.26
N ARG A 311 17.19 -30.00 7.28
CA ARG A 311 18.33 -29.24 7.79
C ARG A 311 18.21 -29.07 9.30
N ARG A 312 19.33 -28.75 9.96
CA ARG A 312 19.38 -28.52 11.41
C ARG A 312 19.32 -27.03 11.72
N TYR A 313 18.42 -26.64 12.61
CA TYR A 313 18.14 -25.24 12.96
C TYR A 313 18.05 -25.05 14.46
N GLU A 314 18.60 -23.96 14.98
CA GLU A 314 18.37 -23.52 16.37
C GLU A 314 17.01 -22.81 16.50
N SER A 315 16.69 -22.01 15.48
CA SER A 315 15.40 -21.39 15.23
C SER A 315 15.25 -21.20 13.72
N ASP A 316 14.01 -21.15 13.25
CA ASP A 316 13.72 -20.82 11.86
C ASP A 316 12.32 -20.22 11.74
N GLN A 317 12.18 -19.31 10.78
CA GLN A 317 10.93 -18.70 10.41
C GLN A 317 10.81 -18.75 8.89
N GLY A 318 9.73 -19.36 8.40
CA GLY A 318 9.58 -19.59 6.97
C GLY A 318 8.13 -19.76 6.55
N ASN A 319 7.94 -19.69 5.24
CA ASN A 319 6.65 -19.95 4.61
C ASN A 319 6.84 -20.40 3.16
N PHE A 320 5.83 -21.04 2.60
CA PHE A 320 5.73 -21.25 1.15
C PHE A 320 4.26 -21.22 0.71
N CYS A 321 4.08 -20.93 -0.58
CA CYS A 321 2.79 -20.97 -1.24
C CYS A 321 2.52 -22.39 -1.75
N THR A 322 1.37 -22.96 -1.41
CA THR A 322 0.98 -24.32 -1.77
C THR A 322 0.60 -24.38 -3.24
N VAL A 323 1.24 -25.28 -3.99
CA VAL A 323 0.90 -25.56 -5.40
C VAL A 323 -0.21 -26.60 -5.56
N MET A 324 -0.54 -27.33 -4.49
CA MET A 324 -1.54 -28.39 -4.46
C MET A 324 -2.38 -28.30 -3.19
N ALA A 325 -3.66 -28.66 -3.28
CA ALA A 325 -4.48 -28.94 -2.12
C ALA A 325 -4.17 -30.36 -1.59
N GLY A 326 -4.21 -30.57 -0.29
CA GLY A 326 -3.91 -31.86 0.33
C GLY A 326 -3.23 -31.74 1.69
N ASN A 327 -2.53 -32.78 2.11
CA ASN A 327 -1.97 -32.87 3.45
C ASN A 327 -0.48 -32.52 3.44
N TYR A 328 -0.11 -31.56 4.26
CA TYR A 328 1.26 -31.16 4.51
C TYR A 328 1.67 -31.55 5.92
N LYS A 329 2.91 -31.96 6.08
CA LYS A 329 3.48 -32.41 7.35
C LYS A 329 4.76 -31.66 7.64
N LEU A 330 4.77 -30.94 8.75
CA LEU A 330 5.96 -30.29 9.29
C LEU A 330 6.57 -31.21 10.35
N ILE A 331 7.86 -31.51 10.22
CA ILE A 331 8.54 -32.53 11.02
C ILE A 331 9.73 -31.88 11.74
N TRP A 332 9.72 -31.94 13.07
CA TRP A 332 10.84 -31.62 13.92
C TRP A 332 11.49 -32.89 14.43
N ASP A 333 12.69 -33.16 13.98
CA ASP A 333 13.38 -34.42 14.20
C ASP A 333 14.52 -34.28 15.22
N ASN A 334 14.45 -35.10 16.27
CA ASN A 334 15.49 -35.27 17.28
C ASN A 334 16.03 -36.72 17.29
N SER A 335 15.83 -37.47 16.20
CA SER A 335 16.27 -38.86 16.02
C SER A 335 17.78 -39.03 16.16
N TYR A 336 18.55 -38.02 15.76
CA TYR A 336 20.01 -38.02 15.82
C TYR A 336 20.58 -37.79 17.23
N ALA A 337 19.77 -37.36 18.20
CA ALA A 337 20.23 -37.12 19.56
C ALA A 337 20.15 -38.39 20.40
N ASN A 338 21.27 -38.74 21.05
CA ASN A 338 21.37 -39.94 21.87
C ASN A 338 20.90 -39.75 23.32
N PHE A 339 21.01 -38.52 23.87
CA PHE A 339 20.84 -38.30 25.32
C PHE A 339 19.92 -37.13 25.67
N PHE A 340 19.83 -36.13 24.81
CA PHE A 340 19.15 -34.87 25.13
C PHE A 340 17.81 -34.77 24.42
N LYS A 341 16.75 -34.62 25.23
CA LYS A 341 15.48 -34.09 24.75
C LYS A 341 15.65 -32.61 24.38
N LYS A 342 14.84 -32.12 23.45
CA LYS A 342 14.80 -30.72 23.04
C LYS A 342 13.44 -30.13 23.40
N VAL A 343 13.38 -28.89 23.86
CA VAL A 343 12.09 -28.20 24.07
C VAL A 343 11.87 -27.31 22.87
N LEU A 344 10.89 -27.68 22.06
CA LEU A 344 10.49 -26.97 20.86
C LEU A 344 9.36 -26.02 21.22
N ARG A 345 9.58 -24.72 20.98
CA ARG A 345 8.55 -23.69 20.99
C ARG A 345 8.23 -23.35 19.55
N TYR A 346 7.00 -23.60 19.12
CA TYR A 346 6.63 -23.46 17.71
C TYR A 346 5.23 -22.91 17.49
N LYS A 347 5.05 -22.33 16.32
CA LYS A 347 3.80 -21.91 15.76
C LYS A 347 3.75 -22.30 14.29
N VAL A 348 2.59 -22.79 13.88
CA VAL A 348 2.34 -23.25 12.51
C VAL A 348 0.95 -22.83 12.13
N ASP A 349 0.77 -22.38 10.90
CA ASP A 349 -0.54 -22.04 10.39
C ASP A 349 -0.67 -22.28 8.88
N CYS A 350 -1.91 -22.44 8.43
CA CYS A 350 -2.29 -22.50 7.03
C CYS A 350 -3.23 -21.33 6.73
N ILE A 351 -2.71 -20.35 5.99
CA ILE A 351 -3.44 -19.14 5.61
C ILE A 351 -4.09 -19.38 4.23
N PRO A 352 -5.41 -19.29 4.10
CA PRO A 352 -6.09 -19.47 2.82
C PRO A 352 -5.67 -18.37 1.82
N PRO A 353 -5.78 -18.62 0.50
CA PRO A 353 -5.50 -17.60 -0.50
C PRO A 353 -6.40 -16.39 -0.26
N VAL A 354 -5.81 -15.19 -0.30
CA VAL A 354 -6.60 -13.97 -0.34
C VAL A 354 -7.12 -13.84 -1.76
N VAL A 355 -8.33 -14.38 -1.97
CA VAL A 355 -9.04 -14.24 -3.23
C VAL A 355 -9.41 -12.75 -3.36
N GLU A 356 -8.76 -12.05 -4.29
CA GLU A 356 -9.35 -10.80 -4.81
C GLU A 356 -10.70 -11.19 -5.42
N PRO A 357 -11.82 -10.57 -5.00
CA PRO A 357 -13.11 -10.93 -5.57
C PRO A 357 -13.03 -10.76 -7.08
N SER A 358 -13.28 -11.85 -7.81
CA SER A 358 -13.49 -11.82 -9.25
C SER A 358 -14.59 -10.79 -9.56
N PRO A 359 -14.44 -9.94 -10.58
CA PRO A 359 -15.54 -9.12 -11.08
C PRO A 359 -16.56 -10.00 -11.82
N ALA A 360 -17.34 -10.77 -11.06
CA ALA A 360 -18.59 -11.42 -11.43
C ALA A 360 -19.15 -11.94 -10.09
N GLU A 361 -20.25 -11.44 -9.55
CA GLU A 361 -21.57 -11.37 -10.15
C GLU A 361 -22.19 -9.99 -9.93
N THR A 362 -22.32 -9.20 -10.98
CA THR A 362 -23.43 -8.26 -11.06
C THR A 362 -24.67 -9.15 -11.18
N GLN A 363 -25.37 -9.38 -10.06
CA GLN A 363 -26.74 -9.82 -10.13
C GLN A 363 -27.47 -8.76 -10.96
N VAL A 364 -27.81 -9.15 -12.18
CA VAL A 364 -28.84 -8.49 -12.96
C VAL A 364 -30.13 -8.82 -12.21
N GLU A 365 -30.54 -7.92 -11.32
CA GLU A 365 -31.96 -7.83 -10.95
C GLU A 365 -32.61 -6.93 -11.99
N GLU A 366 -33.65 -7.48 -12.62
CA GLU A 366 -34.53 -6.85 -13.62
C GLU A 366 -35.17 -5.55 -13.14
#